data_AF-A0A976LHC5-F1
#
_entry.id   AF-A0A976LHC5-F1
#
_cell.length_a   1.000
_cell.length_b   1.000
_cell.length_c   1.000
_cell.angle_alpha   90.00
_cell.angle_beta   90.00
_cell.angle_gamma   90.00
#
_symmetry.space_group_name_H-M   'P 1'
#
loop_
_entity.id
_entity.type
_entity.pdbx_description
1 polymer ?
#
loop_
_entity_poly.entity_id
_entity_poly.type
_entity_poly.pdbx_seq_one_letter_code
_entity_poly.pdbx_strand_id
1 'polypeptide(L)'
;MICTPRGESYLKNQGAHWLGWSRGCKPNKKHQAVPSSKHDEQIGAPERRSQANWKWRISRRRPVTFDVGRQERKGHRRILMNARRGFTLIELLVVIAIIAVLIGLLLPAVQKVRAAAARAQCVNNLKQIGLALQKHHDTAKLFPPGYVSSYDAAGNDTGPGWGWAAFILPKMEQQAVHAAIRFDQPIESPVNANARVQYIKSYACPSDTIGLTWTVMRHDPAGQPTGSICDIASASYIGVFGITEPGVDGEGIFFRNSAIRIADITDGTSQTLMVGERSFRWGEATWVGSVTNASLVAGPGSPSPPGYFNSSNFVLGHTFEGTGGPGSQGTEINGFSSQHPQGANFLFADGHVQFLQTSMNHQVYKSISSRAGGEVVGGDF
;
A
#
# COMPACT_ATOMS: atom_id res chain seq x y z
N MET A 1 58.31 15.97 29.47
CA MET A 1 58.74 14.76 28.75
C MET A 1 58.02 14.73 27.42
N ILE A 2 58.82 14.91 26.38
CA ILE A 2 58.67 14.67 24.93
C ILE A 2 57.30 14.15 24.45
N CYS A 3 56.60 15.01 23.70
CA CYS A 3 55.71 14.67 22.59
C CYS A 3 56.50 14.77 21.26
N THR A 4 56.25 13.90 20.28
CA THR A 4 56.57 14.06 18.84
C THR A 4 55.94 12.91 18.01
N PRO A 5 55.73 13.04 16.68
CA PRO A 5 54.38 13.25 16.15
C PRO A 5 54.02 12.47 14.86
N ARG A 6 52.84 12.80 14.31
CA ARG A 6 52.37 12.56 12.94
C ARG A 6 53.32 13.09 11.85
N GLY A 7 53.30 12.43 10.70
CA GLY A 7 53.65 12.96 9.37
C GLY A 7 53.53 11.82 8.35
N GLU A 8 53.34 12.03 7.05
CA GLU A 8 52.89 13.17 6.25
C GLU A 8 52.56 12.57 4.87
N SER A 9 51.77 13.31 4.11
CA SER A 9 51.37 13.10 2.73
C SER A 9 52.52 12.77 1.75
N TYR A 10 52.27 11.86 0.80
CA TYR A 10 53.07 11.73 -0.43
C TYR A 10 52.17 11.90 -1.67
N LEU A 11 52.26 13.08 -2.27
CA LEU A 11 51.87 13.36 -3.65
C LEU A 11 53.03 12.95 -4.56
N LYS A 12 52.76 12.11 -5.56
CA LYS A 12 53.62 11.97 -6.75
C LYS A 12 52.76 11.99 -8.01
N ASN A 13 52.88 13.11 -8.71
CA ASN A 13 52.58 13.28 -10.13
C ASN A 13 53.49 12.37 -10.98
N GLN A 14 52.92 11.62 -11.93
CA GLN A 14 53.50 11.40 -13.27
C GLN A 14 52.37 11.13 -14.26
N GLY A 15 52.35 11.88 -15.36
CA GLY A 15 51.40 11.73 -16.46
C GLY A 15 51.93 10.80 -17.56
N ALA A 16 51.01 10.36 -18.42
CA ALA A 16 51.26 10.07 -19.83
C ALA A 16 49.93 9.88 -20.57
N HIS A 17 49.70 10.79 -21.52
CA HIS A 17 49.13 10.57 -22.86
C HIS A 17 48.32 9.30 -23.13
N TRP A 18 47.04 9.45 -23.50
CA TRP A 18 46.48 8.74 -24.65
C TRP A 18 45.52 9.63 -25.48
N LEU A 19 45.75 9.50 -26.77
CA LEU A 19 45.21 10.18 -27.94
C LEU A 19 43.69 10.35 -28.00
N GLY A 20 43.27 11.53 -28.48
CA GLY A 20 41.87 11.84 -28.75
C GLY A 20 41.38 11.33 -30.09
N TRP A 21 40.07 11.12 -30.17
CA TRP A 21 39.30 11.08 -31.41
C TRP A 21 38.11 12.01 -31.26
N SER A 22 38.16 13.14 -31.97
CA SER A 22 37.06 14.05 -32.21
C SER A 22 36.39 13.68 -33.53
N ARG A 23 35.06 13.56 -33.54
CA ARG A 23 34.26 13.72 -34.77
C ARG A 23 33.14 14.69 -34.48
N GLY A 24 33.30 15.90 -35.01
CA GLY A 24 32.23 16.87 -35.12
C GLY A 24 31.30 16.54 -36.29
N CYS A 25 30.04 16.93 -36.15
CA CYS A 25 29.15 17.18 -37.28
C CYS A 25 28.16 18.29 -36.88
N LYS A 26 28.30 19.45 -37.53
CA LYS A 26 27.29 20.50 -37.74
C LYS A 26 27.59 21.10 -39.12
N PRO A 27 26.72 21.91 -39.71
CA PRO A 27 25.27 21.80 -39.90
C PRO A 27 24.95 21.87 -41.42
N ASN A 28 23.70 21.67 -41.86
CA ASN A 28 23.30 22.14 -43.18
C ASN A 28 22.02 22.98 -43.11
N LYS A 29 22.10 24.18 -43.71
CA LYS A 29 21.04 25.16 -43.92
C LYS A 29 20.82 25.27 -45.44
N LYS A 30 19.69 25.90 -45.79
CA LYS A 30 19.23 26.38 -47.12
C LYS A 30 18.19 25.45 -47.74
N HIS A 31 17.09 25.91 -48.34
CA HIS A 31 16.45 27.22 -48.49
C HIS A 31 15.05 26.90 -49.05
N GLN A 32 14.02 27.69 -48.72
CA GLN A 32 13.19 28.45 -49.67
C GLN A 32 11.87 28.86 -49.02
N ALA A 33 11.40 30.03 -49.43
CA ALA A 33 10.33 30.80 -48.85
C ALA A 33 9.36 31.22 -49.97
N VAL A 34 8.05 31.31 -49.63
CA VAL A 34 7.01 32.23 -50.18
C VAL A 34 6.46 31.81 -51.59
N PRO A 35 5.14 31.94 -51.94
CA PRO A 35 4.23 33.06 -51.62
C PRO A 35 2.78 32.76 -51.20
N SER A 36 2.14 33.83 -50.77
CA SER A 36 0.70 34.05 -50.62
C SER A 36 -0.07 33.96 -51.94
N SER A 37 -1.31 33.47 -51.90
CA SER A 37 -2.40 34.02 -52.72
C SER A 37 -3.75 33.68 -52.13
N LYS A 38 -4.56 34.72 -51.93
CA LYS A 38 -6.01 34.66 -51.75
C LYS A 38 -6.64 33.98 -52.96
N HIS A 39 -7.64 33.13 -52.75
CA HIS A 39 -8.81 33.08 -53.61
C HIS A 39 -10.01 32.62 -52.77
N ASP A 40 -11.00 33.50 -52.74
CA ASP A 40 -12.37 33.23 -52.32
C ASP A 40 -12.96 32.11 -53.15
N GLU A 41 -13.56 31.11 -52.49
CA GLU A 41 -14.70 30.41 -53.07
C GLU A 41 -15.61 29.91 -51.93
N GLN A 42 -16.70 30.65 -51.73
CA GLN A 42 -17.83 30.23 -50.91
C GLN A 42 -18.79 29.38 -51.76
N ILE A 43 -19.58 28.59 -51.02
CA ILE A 43 -20.90 28.01 -51.33
C ILE A 43 -20.90 26.56 -51.84
N GLY A 44 -21.16 25.66 -50.88
CA GLY A 44 -21.58 24.28 -51.11
C GLY A 44 -21.86 23.59 -49.77
N ALA A 45 -23.05 23.82 -49.22
CA ALA A 45 -23.48 23.33 -47.91
C ALA A 45 -23.44 21.78 -47.80
N PRO A 46 -22.87 21.22 -46.72
CA PRO A 46 -23.16 19.85 -46.33
C PRO A 46 -24.15 19.76 -45.16
N GLU A 47 -24.96 18.71 -45.26
CA GLU A 47 -26.07 18.32 -44.42
C GLU A 47 -25.74 18.17 -42.93
N ARG A 48 -26.79 18.43 -42.15
CA ARG A 48 -26.92 18.23 -40.71
C ARG A 48 -26.63 16.78 -40.31
N ARG A 49 -25.73 16.58 -39.34
CA ARG A 49 -26.00 15.63 -38.23
C ARG A 49 -25.63 16.27 -36.90
N SER A 50 -26.66 16.35 -36.07
CA SER A 50 -26.79 17.10 -34.83
C SER A 50 -25.97 16.52 -33.69
N GLN A 51 -25.35 17.43 -32.93
CA GLN A 51 -24.85 17.22 -31.58
C GLN A 51 -25.95 16.65 -30.67
N ALA A 52 -25.69 15.51 -30.04
CA ALA A 52 -26.52 14.96 -28.98
C ALA A 52 -26.28 15.73 -27.66
N ASN A 53 -27.10 16.75 -27.42
CA ASN A 53 -27.21 17.44 -26.14
C ASN A 53 -28.11 16.63 -25.20
N TRP A 54 -27.53 15.97 -24.18
CA TRP A 54 -28.30 15.37 -23.09
C TRP A 54 -28.74 16.44 -22.08
N LYS A 55 -29.90 17.05 -22.32
CA LYS A 55 -30.60 17.91 -21.35
C LYS A 55 -31.51 17.07 -20.46
N TRP A 56 -31.22 17.03 -19.16
CA TRP A 56 -32.14 16.51 -18.14
C TRP A 56 -33.42 17.35 -18.08
N ARG A 57 -34.56 16.75 -18.41
CA ARG A 57 -35.89 17.40 -18.42
C ARG A 57 -36.65 17.03 -17.14
N ILE A 58 -36.67 17.93 -16.16
CA ILE A 58 -37.51 17.83 -14.96
C ILE A 58 -38.97 18.05 -15.39
N SER A 59 -39.81 17.01 -15.31
CA SER A 59 -41.25 17.13 -15.56
C SER A 59 -41.96 17.75 -14.36
N ARG A 60 -42.47 18.99 -14.51
CA ARG A 60 -43.42 19.57 -13.55
C ARG A 60 -44.76 18.83 -13.64
N ARG A 61 -45.19 18.20 -12.54
CA ARG A 61 -46.53 17.59 -12.43
C ARG A 61 -47.58 18.70 -12.29
N ARG A 62 -48.68 18.57 -13.04
CA ARG A 62 -49.84 19.47 -13.01
C ARG A 62 -50.67 19.20 -11.73
N PRO A 63 -51.33 20.22 -11.15
CA PRO A 63 -52.26 20.02 -10.05
C PRO A 63 -53.57 19.41 -10.57
N VAL A 64 -54.06 18.37 -9.88
CA VAL A 64 -55.36 17.77 -10.13
C VAL A 64 -56.34 18.36 -9.14
N THR A 65 -57.29 19.14 -9.63
CA THR A 65 -58.46 19.60 -8.86
C THR A 65 -59.47 18.47 -8.80
N PHE A 66 -59.87 18.08 -7.59
CA PHE A 66 -60.97 17.14 -7.37
C PHE A 66 -62.23 17.90 -6.99
N ASP A 67 -63.24 17.77 -7.86
CA ASP A 67 -64.59 18.28 -7.71
C ASP A 67 -65.42 17.34 -6.83
N VAL A 68 -66.13 17.89 -5.84
CA VAL A 68 -66.94 17.13 -4.89
C VAL A 68 -68.40 17.23 -5.32
N GLY A 69 -68.80 16.32 -6.23
CA GLY A 69 -70.18 16.10 -6.65
C GLY A 69 -70.80 14.88 -5.95
N ARG A 70 -71.77 15.13 -5.07
CA ARG A 70 -72.63 14.18 -4.36
C ARG A 70 -73.53 13.37 -5.32
N GLN A 71 -73.61 12.04 -5.16
CA GLN A 71 -74.89 11.31 -5.24
C GLN A 71 -74.84 9.88 -4.67
N GLU A 72 -75.84 9.57 -3.84
CA GLU A 72 -76.10 8.29 -3.18
C GLU A 72 -76.52 7.18 -4.15
N ARG A 73 -76.07 5.93 -3.91
CA ARG A 73 -76.91 4.72 -4.06
C ARG A 73 -76.54 3.69 -2.99
N LYS A 74 -77.52 3.35 -2.16
CA LYS A 74 -77.48 2.30 -1.14
C LYS A 74 -77.51 0.92 -1.81
N GLY A 75 -76.47 0.12 -1.58
CA GLY A 75 -76.41 -1.29 -1.99
C GLY A 75 -75.71 -2.11 -0.92
N HIS A 76 -76.48 -2.94 -0.22
CA HIS A 76 -76.05 -3.77 0.90
C HIS A 76 -75.02 -4.82 0.48
N ARG A 77 -73.72 -4.50 0.56
CA ARG A 77 -72.68 -5.53 0.67
C ARG A 77 -72.52 -5.90 2.14
N ARG A 78 -72.94 -7.12 2.49
CA ARG A 78 -72.58 -7.76 3.76
C ARG A 78 -71.06 -7.79 3.85
N ILE A 79 -70.50 -6.86 4.61
CA ILE A 79 -69.12 -6.94 5.09
C ILE A 79 -69.13 -8.08 6.09
N LEU A 80 -68.62 -9.25 5.69
CA LEU A 80 -68.14 -10.22 6.65
C LEU A 80 -67.05 -9.49 7.45
N MET A 81 -67.41 -9.00 8.64
CA MET A 81 -66.46 -8.46 9.60
C MET A 81 -65.49 -9.61 9.92
N ASN A 82 -64.36 -9.63 9.22
CA ASN A 82 -63.21 -10.39 9.68
C ASN A 82 -62.88 -9.82 11.06
N ALA A 83 -63.28 -10.55 12.10
CA ALA A 83 -62.97 -10.19 13.47
C ALA A 83 -61.46 -10.06 13.56
N ARG A 84 -60.96 -8.82 13.61
CA ARG A 84 -59.55 -8.54 13.87
C ARG A 84 -59.31 -9.04 15.28
N ARG A 85 -58.71 -10.23 15.41
CA ARG A 85 -58.23 -10.74 16.69
C ARG A 85 -57.25 -9.69 17.23
N GLY A 86 -57.60 -9.07 18.34
CA GLY A 86 -56.71 -8.13 19.03
C GLY A 86 -55.48 -8.88 19.51
N PHE A 87 -54.30 -8.33 19.24
CA PHE A 87 -53.05 -8.90 19.70
C PHE A 87 -52.93 -8.67 21.21
N THR A 88 -52.74 -9.73 21.98
CA THR A 88 -52.60 -9.62 23.44
C THR A 88 -51.21 -9.07 23.78
N LEU A 89 -51.10 -8.34 24.90
CA LEU A 89 -49.80 -7.86 25.40
C LEU A 89 -48.79 -9.01 25.55
N ILE A 90 -49.26 -10.18 25.97
CA ILE A 90 -48.44 -11.38 26.17
C ILE A 90 -47.86 -11.88 24.84
N GLU A 91 -48.67 -11.96 23.77
CA GLU A 91 -48.18 -12.38 22.45
C GLU A 91 -47.10 -11.43 21.92
N LEU A 92 -47.25 -10.12 22.15
CA LEU A 92 -46.22 -9.14 21.78
C LEU A 92 -44.94 -9.33 22.57
N LEU A 93 -45.04 -9.51 23.89
CA LEU A 93 -43.89 -9.71 24.77
C LEU A 93 -43.11 -10.98 24.41
N VAL A 94 -43.79 -12.07 24.07
CA VAL A 94 -43.14 -13.33 23.66
C VAL A 94 -42.40 -13.14 22.33
N VAL A 95 -43.02 -12.47 21.35
CA VAL A 95 -42.39 -12.26 20.05
C VAL A 95 -41.12 -11.40 20.17
N ILE A 96 -41.18 -10.29 20.91
CA ILE A 96 -39.98 -9.47 21.11
C ILE A 96 -38.92 -10.21 21.92
N ALA A 97 -39.29 -11.06 22.87
CA ALA A 97 -38.35 -11.88 23.63
C ALA A 97 -37.63 -12.89 22.74
N ILE A 98 -38.36 -13.57 21.84
CA ILE A 98 -37.75 -14.50 20.88
C ILE A 98 -36.81 -13.74 19.92
N ILE A 99 -37.24 -12.59 19.37
CA ILE A 99 -36.39 -11.78 18.49
C ILE A 99 -35.13 -11.32 19.23
N ALA A 100 -35.24 -10.85 20.48
CA ALA A 100 -34.10 -10.44 21.28
C ALA A 100 -33.11 -11.58 21.52
N VAL A 101 -33.60 -12.79 21.82
CA VAL A 101 -32.75 -13.99 21.97
C VAL A 101 -32.08 -14.35 20.64
N LEU A 102 -32.81 -14.35 19.53
CA LEU A 102 -32.25 -14.65 18.21
C LEU A 102 -31.18 -13.64 17.81
N ILE A 103 -31.42 -12.34 17.97
CA ILE A 103 -30.43 -11.29 17.69
C ILE A 103 -29.22 -11.45 18.62
N GLY A 104 -29.46 -11.73 19.91
CA GLY A 104 -28.40 -11.95 20.90
C GLY A 104 -27.47 -13.12 20.54
N LEU A 105 -28.01 -14.18 19.94
CA LEU A 105 -27.22 -15.33 19.49
C LEU A 105 -26.57 -15.12 18.11
N LEU A 106 -27.21 -14.35 17.21
CA LEU A 106 -26.72 -14.13 15.85
C LEU A 106 -25.64 -13.03 15.76
N LEU A 107 -25.71 -11.99 16.59
CA LEU A 107 -24.77 -10.87 16.50
C LEU A 107 -23.30 -11.29 16.72
N PRO A 108 -22.95 -12.09 17.76
CA PRO A 108 -21.57 -12.57 17.93
C PRO A 108 -21.11 -13.47 16.77
N ALA A 109 -22.01 -14.27 16.20
CA ALA A 109 -21.71 -15.16 15.09
C ALA A 109 -21.39 -14.37 13.80
N VAL A 110 -22.18 -13.34 13.48
CA VAL A 110 -21.95 -12.47 12.31
C VAL A 110 -20.58 -11.79 12.39
N GLN A 111 -20.17 -11.32 13.57
CA GLN A 111 -18.86 -10.67 13.73
C GLN A 111 -17.70 -11.66 13.54
N LYS A 112 -17.81 -12.88 14.07
CA LYS A 112 -16.82 -13.94 13.85
C LYS A 112 -16.68 -14.27 12.36
N VAL A 113 -17.79 -14.37 11.63
CA VAL A 113 -17.78 -14.63 10.18
C VAL A 113 -17.12 -13.48 9.42
N ARG A 114 -17.42 -12.22 9.76
CA ARG A 114 -16.79 -11.05 9.13
C ARG A 114 -15.28 -11.00 9.37
N ALA A 115 -14.83 -11.28 10.59
CA ALA A 115 -13.41 -11.33 10.91
C ALA A 115 -12.69 -12.45 10.16
N ALA A 116 -13.29 -13.63 10.06
CA ALA A 116 -12.74 -14.74 9.29
C ALA A 116 -12.66 -14.41 7.78
N ALA A 117 -13.70 -13.79 7.22
CA ALA A 117 -13.70 -13.35 5.83
C ALA A 117 -12.63 -12.28 5.55
N ALA A 118 -12.45 -11.32 6.47
CA ALA A 118 -11.40 -10.31 6.36
C ALA A 118 -10.00 -10.96 6.37
N ARG A 119 -9.75 -11.93 7.26
CA ARG A 119 -8.50 -12.69 7.28
C ARG A 119 -8.27 -13.48 6.00
N ALA A 120 -9.29 -14.17 5.49
CA ALA A 120 -9.21 -14.89 4.22
C ALA A 120 -8.87 -13.95 3.06
N GLN A 121 -9.40 -12.73 3.06
CA GLN A 121 -9.03 -11.71 2.08
C GLN A 121 -7.57 -11.26 2.24
N CYS A 122 -7.06 -11.08 3.46
CA CYS A 122 -5.65 -10.70 3.65
C CYS A 122 -4.69 -11.83 3.20
N VAL A 123 -5.08 -13.11 3.40
CA VAL A 123 -4.37 -14.26 2.82
C VAL A 123 -4.39 -14.23 1.28
N ASN A 124 -5.53 -13.95 0.66
CA ASN A 124 -5.63 -13.85 -0.80
C ASN A 124 -4.79 -12.70 -1.36
N ASN A 125 -4.76 -11.54 -0.69
CA ASN A 125 -3.92 -10.41 -1.05
C ASN A 125 -2.44 -10.81 -1.01
N LEU A 126 -1.96 -11.43 0.07
CA LEU A 126 -0.59 -11.93 0.17
C LEU A 126 -0.27 -13.00 -0.87
N LYS A 127 -1.22 -13.87 -1.23
CA LYS A 127 -1.05 -14.83 -2.32
C LYS A 127 -0.89 -14.16 -3.68
N GLN A 128 -1.66 -13.11 -3.96
CA GLN A 128 -1.49 -12.31 -5.19
C GLN A 128 -0.12 -11.64 -5.22
N ILE A 129 0.31 -11.06 -4.09
CA ILE A 129 1.64 -10.47 -3.92
C ILE A 129 2.74 -11.52 -4.17
N GLY A 130 2.61 -12.71 -3.58
CA GLY A 130 3.53 -13.81 -3.79
C GLY A 130 3.66 -14.22 -5.25
N LEU A 131 2.54 -14.44 -5.93
CA LEU A 131 2.54 -14.75 -7.37
C LEU A 131 3.18 -13.62 -8.20
N ALA A 132 2.92 -12.36 -7.85
CA ALA A 132 3.50 -11.21 -8.52
C ALA A 132 5.03 -11.11 -8.31
N LEU A 133 5.52 -11.42 -7.10
CA LEU A 133 6.93 -11.48 -6.76
C LEU A 133 7.64 -12.62 -7.51
N GLN A 134 7.05 -13.83 -7.54
CA GLN A 134 7.61 -14.96 -8.29
C GLN A 134 7.66 -14.63 -9.79
N LYS A 135 6.61 -14.04 -10.36
CA LYS A 135 6.59 -13.62 -11.77
C LYS A 135 7.61 -12.52 -12.07
N HIS A 136 7.88 -11.63 -11.10
CA HIS A 136 8.99 -10.67 -11.22
C HIS A 136 10.33 -11.41 -11.25
N HIS A 137 10.56 -12.36 -10.33
CA HIS A 137 11.76 -13.19 -10.31
C HIS A 137 11.92 -14.01 -11.59
N ASP A 138 10.88 -14.62 -12.12
CA ASP A 138 10.93 -15.40 -13.36
C ASP A 138 11.45 -14.58 -14.55
N THR A 139 11.07 -13.30 -14.62
CA THR A 139 11.40 -12.39 -15.72
C THR A 139 12.71 -11.64 -15.51
N ALA A 140 12.99 -11.15 -14.30
CA ALA A 140 14.19 -10.37 -13.97
C ALA A 140 15.34 -11.20 -13.38
N LYS A 141 15.09 -12.47 -13.04
CA LYS A 141 15.97 -13.39 -12.28
C LYS A 141 16.32 -12.92 -10.87
N LEU A 142 15.65 -11.87 -10.39
CA LEU A 142 15.86 -11.21 -9.12
C LEU A 142 14.50 -10.85 -8.52
N PHE A 143 14.38 -10.94 -7.20
CA PHE A 143 13.31 -10.26 -6.49
C PHE A 143 13.51 -8.73 -6.62
N PRO A 144 12.42 -7.94 -6.62
CA PRO A 144 12.56 -6.50 -6.66
C PRO A 144 13.30 -6.01 -5.40
N PRO A 145 14.06 -4.92 -5.49
CA PRO A 145 14.71 -4.32 -4.33
C PRO A 145 13.66 -3.88 -3.31
N GLY A 146 14.00 -3.92 -2.01
CA GLY A 146 13.13 -3.39 -0.96
C GLY A 146 12.70 -1.96 -1.26
N TYR A 147 13.66 -1.14 -1.69
CA TYR A 147 13.45 0.12 -2.39
C TYR A 147 14.72 0.53 -3.16
N VAL A 148 14.59 1.39 -4.17
CA VAL A 148 15.72 1.94 -4.94
C VAL A 148 16.06 3.35 -4.48
N SER A 149 17.30 3.58 -4.08
CA SER A 149 17.75 4.89 -3.63
C SER A 149 19.26 5.07 -3.82
N SER A 150 19.65 6.24 -4.32
CA SER A 150 21.03 6.74 -4.23
C SER A 150 21.29 7.22 -2.80
N TYR A 151 22.56 7.30 -2.40
CA TYR A 151 22.92 7.75 -1.05
C TYR A 151 24.07 8.76 -1.05
N ASP A 152 24.05 9.64 -0.06
CA ASP A 152 25.13 10.60 0.15
C ASP A 152 26.35 9.96 0.87
N ALA A 153 27.39 10.75 1.12
CA ALA A 153 28.60 10.28 1.80
C ALA A 153 28.35 9.83 3.26
N ALA A 154 27.24 10.26 3.87
CA ALA A 154 26.82 9.84 5.21
C ALA A 154 25.89 8.61 5.17
N GLY A 155 25.59 8.08 3.96
CA GLY A 155 24.74 6.91 3.77
C GLY A 155 23.25 7.24 3.74
N ASN A 156 22.85 8.51 3.81
CA ASN A 156 21.45 8.93 3.79
C ASN A 156 20.85 8.75 2.40
N ASP A 157 19.58 8.35 2.35
CA ASP A 157 18.84 8.22 1.10
C ASP A 157 18.61 9.57 0.42
N THR A 158 18.83 9.59 -0.89
CA THR A 158 18.68 10.78 -1.76
C THR A 158 17.68 10.55 -2.91
N GLY A 159 16.97 9.43 -2.88
CA GLY A 159 15.92 9.08 -3.84
C GLY A 159 16.43 8.23 -5.02
N PRO A 160 15.54 7.77 -5.90
CA PRO A 160 14.15 8.18 -6.05
C PRO A 160 13.16 7.55 -5.04
N GLY A 161 13.56 6.47 -4.34
CA GLY A 161 12.84 5.92 -3.19
C GLY A 161 11.83 4.82 -3.48
N TRP A 162 11.57 4.47 -4.74
CA TRP A 162 10.49 3.52 -5.12
C TRP A 162 10.68 2.14 -4.50
N GLY A 163 9.63 1.61 -3.88
CA GLY A 163 9.62 0.36 -3.12
C GLY A 163 9.29 -0.88 -3.96
N TRP A 164 9.55 -2.06 -3.39
CA TRP A 164 9.30 -3.37 -4.01
C TRP A 164 7.89 -3.51 -4.61
N ALA A 165 6.88 -2.99 -3.91
CA ALA A 165 5.48 -3.10 -4.32
C ALA A 165 5.19 -2.30 -5.60
N ALA A 166 5.83 -1.15 -5.81
CA ALA A 166 5.72 -0.37 -7.04
C ALA A 166 6.21 -1.14 -8.28
N PHE A 167 7.27 -1.96 -8.14
CA PHE A 167 7.85 -2.73 -9.25
C PHE A 167 7.01 -3.94 -9.68
N ILE A 168 6.15 -4.45 -8.79
CA ILE A 168 5.28 -5.60 -9.09
C ILE A 168 3.87 -5.22 -9.54
N LEU A 169 3.53 -3.92 -9.56
CA LEU A 169 2.22 -3.42 -10.00
C LEU A 169 1.69 -4.04 -11.32
N PRO A 170 2.50 -4.23 -12.39
CA PRO A 170 1.99 -4.85 -13.62
C PRO A 170 1.55 -6.31 -13.45
N LYS A 171 2.05 -6.98 -12.40
CA LYS A 171 1.71 -8.35 -12.05
C LYS A 171 0.57 -8.41 -11.02
N MET A 172 0.15 -7.25 -10.51
CA MET A 172 -1.01 -7.03 -9.63
C MET A 172 -2.19 -6.39 -10.39
N GLU A 173 -2.21 -6.47 -11.72
CA GLU A 173 -3.24 -5.84 -12.58
C GLU A 173 -3.33 -4.31 -12.43
N GLN A 174 -2.23 -3.66 -12.04
CA GLN A 174 -2.11 -2.20 -11.89
C GLN A 174 -1.20 -1.59 -12.97
N GLN A 175 -1.31 -2.04 -14.22
CA GLN A 175 -0.47 -1.57 -15.33
C GLN A 175 -0.62 -0.07 -15.58
N ALA A 176 -1.83 0.48 -15.44
CA ALA A 176 -2.09 1.91 -15.62
C ALA A 176 -1.36 2.77 -14.58
N VAL A 177 -1.35 2.35 -13.31
CA VAL A 177 -0.62 3.04 -12.24
C VAL A 177 0.88 2.96 -12.49
N HIS A 178 1.40 1.77 -12.81
CA HIS A 178 2.81 1.58 -13.12
C HIS A 178 3.28 2.45 -14.30
N ALA A 179 2.50 2.53 -15.38
CA ALA A 179 2.84 3.34 -16.56
C ALA A 179 2.83 4.85 -16.27
N ALA A 180 2.10 5.30 -15.25
CA ALA A 180 2.08 6.69 -14.82
C ALA A 180 3.27 7.07 -13.92
N ILE A 181 4.02 6.09 -13.40
CA ILE A 181 5.17 6.34 -12.52
C ILE A 181 6.41 6.68 -13.34
N ARG A 182 7.10 7.76 -12.93
CA ARG A 182 8.46 8.09 -13.35
C ARG A 182 9.45 7.61 -12.29
N PHE A 183 9.95 6.39 -12.47
CA PHE A 183 10.90 5.74 -11.56
C PHE A 183 12.26 6.45 -11.49
N ASP A 184 12.59 7.24 -12.50
CA ASP A 184 13.78 8.09 -12.56
C ASP A 184 13.66 9.39 -11.74
N GLN A 185 12.50 9.65 -11.16
CA GLN A 185 12.21 10.85 -10.37
C GLN A 185 11.82 10.47 -8.93
N PRO A 186 12.14 11.33 -7.94
CA PRO A 186 11.69 11.15 -6.56
C PRO A 186 10.18 10.96 -6.45
N ILE A 187 9.74 10.21 -5.44
CA ILE A 187 8.32 9.95 -5.17
C ILE A 187 7.55 11.26 -5.02
N GLU A 188 8.10 12.23 -4.30
CA GLU A 188 7.50 13.53 -4.00
C GLU A 188 7.44 14.47 -5.21
N SER A 189 8.14 14.15 -6.32
CA SER A 189 8.13 14.95 -7.55
C SER A 189 6.70 15.23 -8.02
N PRO A 190 6.37 16.46 -8.48
CA PRO A 190 5.04 16.78 -8.99
C PRO A 190 4.57 15.86 -10.13
N VAL A 191 5.50 15.31 -10.92
CA VAL A 191 5.20 14.38 -12.02
C VAL A 191 4.55 13.09 -11.51
N ASN A 192 4.89 12.66 -10.29
CA ASN A 192 4.39 11.43 -9.68
C ASN A 192 3.15 11.65 -8.79
N ALA A 193 2.63 12.89 -8.71
CA ALA A 193 1.56 13.26 -7.78
C ALA A 193 0.29 12.44 -7.93
N ASN A 194 -0.09 12.13 -9.17
CA ASN A 194 -1.29 11.33 -9.42
C ASN A 194 -1.07 9.84 -9.15
N ALA A 195 0.13 9.32 -9.38
CA ALA A 195 0.41 7.88 -9.26
C ALA A 195 0.55 7.44 -7.79
N ARG A 196 1.28 8.21 -6.97
CA ARG A 196 1.58 7.84 -5.58
C ARG A 196 0.37 7.85 -4.64
N VAL A 197 -0.73 8.52 -5.03
CA VAL A 197 -1.98 8.58 -4.25
C VAL A 197 -3.01 7.55 -4.69
N GLN A 198 -2.69 6.68 -5.67
CA GLN A 198 -3.61 5.64 -6.11
C GLN A 198 -3.77 4.58 -5.02
N TYR A 199 -4.98 4.45 -4.50
CA TYR A 199 -5.32 3.44 -3.51
C TYR A 199 -5.52 2.08 -4.18
N ILE A 200 -4.70 1.10 -3.79
CA ILE A 200 -4.72 -0.25 -4.35
C ILE A 200 -5.28 -1.19 -3.30
N LYS A 201 -6.51 -1.65 -3.50
CA LYS A 201 -7.25 -2.48 -2.54
C LYS A 201 -6.53 -3.78 -2.18
N SER A 202 -5.78 -4.37 -3.11
CA SER A 202 -5.01 -5.61 -2.86
C SER A 202 -3.78 -5.39 -1.96
N TYR A 203 -3.38 -4.13 -1.70
CA TYR A 203 -2.34 -3.81 -0.72
C TYR A 203 -2.87 -3.41 0.66
N ALA A 204 -4.19 -3.46 0.85
CA ALA A 204 -4.83 -3.09 2.11
C ALA A 204 -5.51 -4.29 2.76
N CYS A 205 -5.33 -4.46 4.06
CA CYS A 205 -6.06 -5.47 4.81
C CYS A 205 -7.44 -4.91 5.20
N PRO A 206 -8.57 -5.55 4.85
CA PRO A 206 -9.92 -5.07 5.19
C PRO A 206 -10.23 -4.94 6.69
N SER A 207 -9.43 -5.55 7.56
CA SER A 207 -9.55 -5.35 9.01
C SER A 207 -8.86 -4.08 9.49
N ASP A 208 -8.01 -3.46 8.66
CA ASP A 208 -7.27 -2.27 8.99
C ASP A 208 -8.09 -1.01 8.70
N THR A 209 -8.11 -0.09 9.66
CA THR A 209 -8.88 1.16 9.54
C THR A 209 -7.95 2.24 9.00
N ILE A 210 -7.71 2.19 7.69
CA ILE A 210 -6.73 3.05 7.02
C ILE A 210 -7.42 4.19 6.27
N GLY A 211 -6.83 5.39 6.32
CA GLY A 211 -7.13 6.41 5.33
C GLY A 211 -6.67 5.94 3.95
N LEU A 212 -7.34 6.37 2.88
CA LEU A 212 -6.91 6.01 1.51
C LEU A 212 -5.50 6.55 1.22
N THR A 213 -5.23 7.76 1.73
CA THR A 213 -3.98 8.48 1.62
C THR A 213 -3.65 9.14 2.95
N TRP A 214 -2.38 9.51 3.12
CA TRP A 214 -1.88 10.25 4.26
C TRP A 214 -0.73 11.17 3.82
N THR A 215 -0.50 12.22 4.61
CA THR A 215 0.56 13.20 4.34
C THR A 215 1.85 12.76 4.99
N VAL A 216 2.87 12.52 4.17
CA VAL A 216 4.22 12.19 4.63
C VAL A 216 4.87 13.44 5.20
N MET A 217 5.44 13.31 6.40
CA MET A 217 6.04 14.41 7.14
C MET A 217 7.55 14.18 7.34
N ARG A 218 8.29 15.28 7.41
CA ARG A 218 9.65 15.34 7.94
C ARG A 218 9.57 15.59 9.45
N HIS A 219 10.38 14.88 10.22
CA HIS A 219 10.49 15.09 11.66
C HIS A 219 11.93 15.44 12.07
N ASP A 220 12.08 16.20 13.15
CA ASP A 220 13.37 16.36 13.83
C ASP A 220 13.72 15.11 14.66
N PRO A 221 14.94 14.98 15.20
CA PRO A 221 15.32 13.83 16.03
C PRO A 221 14.51 13.66 17.32
N ALA A 222 13.74 14.68 17.74
CA ALA A 222 12.81 14.60 18.88
C ALA A 222 11.40 14.13 18.45
N GLY A 223 11.22 13.76 17.18
CA GLY A 223 9.96 13.31 16.61
C GLY A 223 8.95 14.43 16.35
N GLN A 224 9.37 15.71 16.39
CA GLN A 224 8.47 16.83 16.13
C GLN A 224 8.36 17.09 14.61
N PRO A 225 7.15 17.31 14.08
CA PRO A 225 6.96 17.56 12.65
C PRO A 225 7.58 18.91 12.26
N THR A 226 8.42 18.89 11.23
CA THR A 226 9.14 20.08 10.71
C THR A 226 8.62 20.54 9.35
N GLY A 227 7.89 19.71 8.62
CA GLY A 227 7.27 20.07 7.35
C GLY A 227 6.57 18.90 6.67
N SER A 228 5.58 19.19 5.84
CA SER A 228 4.97 18.20 4.95
C SER A 228 5.80 18.03 3.67
N ILE A 229 5.83 16.80 3.15
CA ILE A 229 6.58 16.45 1.93
C ILE A 229 5.60 16.20 0.78
N CYS A 230 4.77 15.17 0.89
CA CYS A 230 3.74 14.84 -0.11
C CYS A 230 2.69 13.88 0.45
N ASP A 231 1.54 13.80 -0.22
CA ASP A 231 0.55 12.75 0.07
C ASP A 231 0.88 11.47 -0.68
N ILE A 232 0.70 10.33 -0.02
CA ILE A 232 0.86 8.99 -0.61
C ILE A 232 -0.28 8.05 -0.16
N ALA A 233 -0.48 6.98 -0.92
CA ALA A 233 -1.47 5.95 -0.61
C ALA A 233 -1.03 5.06 0.55
N SER A 234 -2.00 4.66 1.37
CA SER A 234 -1.79 3.72 2.48
C SER A 234 -1.70 2.28 1.99
N ALA A 235 -1.03 1.42 2.76
CA ALA A 235 -0.99 -0.03 2.60
C ALA A 235 -0.99 -0.72 3.96
N SER A 236 -1.11 -2.06 3.96
CA SER A 236 -1.05 -2.90 5.17
C SER A 236 -0.06 -4.06 5.04
N TYR A 237 0.80 -4.07 4.02
CA TYR A 237 1.80 -5.11 3.80
C TYR A 237 3.17 -4.49 3.53
N ILE A 238 4.18 -4.98 4.24
CA ILE A 238 5.56 -4.50 4.14
C ILE A 238 6.52 -5.66 3.92
N GLY A 239 7.66 -5.36 3.29
CA GLY A 239 8.72 -6.32 3.04
C GLY A 239 9.51 -6.63 4.31
N VAL A 240 10.04 -7.85 4.38
CA VAL A 240 10.92 -8.29 5.46
C VAL A 240 12.35 -7.85 5.17
N PHE A 241 12.84 -6.92 5.99
CA PHE A 241 14.22 -6.45 5.97
C PHE A 241 15.18 -7.46 6.55
N GLY A 242 14.74 -8.19 7.57
CA GLY A 242 15.54 -9.17 8.28
C GLY A 242 15.33 -9.08 9.77
N ILE A 243 16.42 -9.33 10.49
CA ILE A 243 16.43 -9.29 11.93
C ILE A 243 16.54 -7.81 12.34
N THR A 244 17.58 -7.11 11.90
CA THR A 244 17.93 -5.76 12.37
C THR A 244 17.01 -4.66 11.84
N GLU A 245 17.11 -3.46 12.41
CA GLU A 245 16.32 -2.30 11.97
C GLU A 245 16.59 -1.96 10.49
N PRO A 246 15.55 -1.63 9.69
CA PRO A 246 15.71 -1.19 8.30
C PRO A 246 16.72 -0.06 8.12
N GLY A 247 17.83 -0.41 7.48
CA GLY A 247 18.95 0.46 7.15
C GLY A 247 19.53 0.14 5.77
N VAL A 248 20.86 0.14 5.66
CA VAL A 248 21.54 -0.02 4.36
C VAL A 248 21.52 -1.47 3.88
N ASP A 249 21.96 -2.39 4.72
CA ASP A 249 22.10 -3.82 4.42
C ASP A 249 21.17 -4.62 5.33
N GLY A 250 20.34 -5.49 4.74
CA GLY A 250 19.41 -6.34 5.50
C GLY A 250 19.72 -7.83 5.36
N GLU A 251 19.32 -8.63 6.35
CA GLU A 251 19.49 -10.08 6.36
C GLU A 251 18.33 -10.82 5.66
N GLY A 252 17.19 -10.16 5.48
CA GLY A 252 16.02 -10.66 4.77
C GLY A 252 16.13 -10.49 3.25
N ILE A 253 14.99 -10.50 2.57
CA ILE A 253 14.93 -10.43 1.10
C ILE A 253 14.89 -8.97 0.61
N PHE A 254 14.31 -8.07 1.40
CA PHE A 254 14.02 -6.70 0.98
C PHE A 254 14.82 -5.68 1.79
N PHE A 255 15.83 -5.10 1.16
CA PHE A 255 16.59 -3.97 1.71
C PHE A 255 16.90 -2.96 0.61
N ARG A 256 17.58 -1.87 0.95
CA ARG A 256 17.94 -0.83 -0.03
C ARG A 256 18.76 -1.41 -1.17
N ASN A 257 18.30 -1.17 -2.41
CA ASN A 257 18.94 -1.64 -3.63
C ASN A 257 19.20 -3.17 -3.66
N SER A 258 18.42 -3.96 -2.93
CA SER A 258 18.62 -5.40 -2.87
C SER A 258 18.46 -6.08 -4.24
N ALA A 259 19.28 -7.10 -4.48
CA ALA A 259 19.29 -7.87 -5.72
C ALA A 259 19.41 -9.36 -5.38
N ILE A 260 18.33 -9.93 -4.82
CA ILE A 260 18.32 -11.29 -4.27
C ILE A 260 17.75 -12.27 -5.29
N ARG A 261 18.46 -13.37 -5.53
CA ARG A 261 17.97 -14.53 -6.29
C ARG A 261 17.42 -15.57 -5.32
N ILE A 262 16.56 -16.45 -5.82
CA ILE A 262 16.12 -17.64 -5.06
C ILE A 262 17.30 -18.46 -4.54
N ALA A 263 18.39 -18.57 -5.32
CA ALA A 263 19.60 -19.29 -4.92
C ALA A 263 20.35 -18.64 -3.75
N ASP A 264 20.10 -17.36 -3.46
CA ASP A 264 20.71 -16.65 -2.34
C ASP A 264 19.92 -16.84 -1.02
N ILE A 265 18.80 -17.59 -1.07
CA ILE A 265 17.97 -17.96 0.09
C ILE A 265 18.38 -19.36 0.56
N THR A 266 19.51 -19.44 1.25
CA THR A 266 20.13 -20.71 1.63
C THR A 266 19.42 -21.41 2.78
N ASP A 267 18.62 -20.70 3.57
CA ASP A 267 17.85 -21.27 4.69
C ASP A 267 16.56 -21.99 4.22
N GLY A 268 16.28 -21.90 2.91
CA GLY A 268 15.15 -22.54 2.25
C GLY A 268 13.97 -21.59 2.06
N THR A 269 13.41 -21.59 0.84
CA THR A 269 12.34 -20.65 0.47
C THR A 269 11.05 -20.83 1.27
N SER A 270 10.79 -22.03 1.78
CA SER A 270 9.64 -22.31 2.64
C SER A 270 9.85 -21.91 4.10
N GLN A 271 11.04 -21.44 4.49
CA GLN A 271 11.36 -21.03 5.85
C GLN A 271 11.78 -19.56 5.96
N THR A 272 11.84 -18.84 4.84
CA THR A 272 12.19 -17.42 4.82
C THR A 272 10.96 -16.55 4.56
N LEU A 273 10.70 -15.60 5.45
CA LEU A 273 9.65 -14.60 5.32
C LEU A 273 10.00 -13.58 4.23
N MET A 274 8.99 -13.19 3.44
CA MET A 274 9.09 -12.15 2.41
C MET A 274 8.30 -10.90 2.77
N VAL A 275 7.00 -11.05 3.05
CA VAL A 275 6.08 -9.92 3.24
C VAL A 275 5.19 -10.24 4.41
N GLY A 276 5.00 -9.29 5.32
CA GLY A 276 4.13 -9.43 6.48
C GLY A 276 3.10 -8.32 6.56
N GLU A 277 2.08 -8.55 7.37
CA GLU A 277 1.09 -7.53 7.71
C GLU A 277 1.69 -6.45 8.62
N ARG A 278 1.31 -5.19 8.35
CA ARG A 278 1.41 -4.08 9.29
C ARG A 278 0.09 -3.33 9.30
N SER A 279 -0.42 -3.04 10.49
CA SER A 279 -1.59 -2.17 10.59
C SER A 279 -1.17 -0.71 10.70
N PHE A 280 -1.80 0.11 9.85
CA PHE A 280 -1.58 1.55 9.75
C PHE A 280 -1.81 2.28 11.07
N ARG A 281 -2.69 1.75 11.93
CA ARG A 281 -2.98 2.30 13.26
C ARG A 281 -1.72 2.36 14.16
N TRP A 282 -0.78 1.44 13.97
CA TRP A 282 0.46 1.38 14.76
C TRP A 282 1.62 2.05 14.06
N GLY A 283 1.79 1.74 12.77
CA GLY A 283 2.86 2.30 11.94
C GLY A 283 2.38 2.48 10.51
N GLU A 284 2.55 3.70 9.99
CA GLU A 284 2.15 4.06 8.64
C GLU A 284 2.88 3.20 7.62
N ALA A 285 2.15 2.64 6.66
CA ALA A 285 2.68 1.83 5.57
C ALA A 285 2.19 2.33 4.22
N THR A 286 3.00 2.10 3.20
CA THR A 286 2.67 2.44 1.81
C THR A 286 3.17 1.37 0.86
N TRP A 287 2.56 1.27 -0.32
CA TRP A 287 3.11 0.47 -1.42
C TRP A 287 4.13 1.26 -2.25
N VAL A 288 4.19 2.58 -2.07
CA VAL A 288 4.93 3.50 -2.95
C VAL A 288 6.45 3.36 -2.78
N GLY A 289 6.98 3.57 -1.58
CA GLY A 289 8.43 3.56 -1.34
C GLY A 289 8.88 4.34 -0.11
N SER A 290 10.21 4.44 0.02
CA SER A 290 10.92 5.26 1.01
C SER A 290 11.03 6.70 0.50
N VAL A 291 10.21 7.60 1.04
CA VAL A 291 10.23 9.02 0.66
C VAL A 291 11.45 9.71 1.24
N THR A 292 12.22 10.42 0.41
CA THR A 292 13.44 11.10 0.82
C THR A 292 13.15 12.16 1.90
N ASN A 293 14.01 12.21 2.94
CA ASN A 293 13.86 13.07 4.13
C ASN A 293 12.62 12.82 5.00
N ALA A 294 11.79 11.83 4.70
CA ALA A 294 10.67 11.48 5.56
C ALA A 294 11.10 10.65 6.77
N SER A 295 10.27 10.61 7.80
CA SER A 295 10.52 9.82 9.01
C SER A 295 9.23 9.17 9.47
N LEU A 296 9.31 7.89 9.86
CA LEU A 296 8.25 7.20 10.57
C LEU A 296 8.33 7.56 12.05
N VAL A 297 7.23 8.11 12.58
CA VAL A 297 7.09 8.46 14.00
C VAL A 297 5.76 7.89 14.49
N ALA A 298 5.70 7.52 15.77
CA ALA A 298 4.45 7.07 16.37
C ALA A 298 3.41 8.20 16.30
N GLY A 299 2.38 8.01 15.47
CA GLY A 299 1.33 9.01 15.29
C GLY A 299 0.51 9.25 16.57
N PRO A 300 -0.17 10.40 16.70
CA PRO A 300 -1.06 10.67 17.82
C PRO A 300 -2.10 9.56 18.01
N GLY A 301 -2.08 8.88 19.17
CA GLY A 301 -2.99 7.77 19.47
C GLY A 301 -2.51 6.38 19.02
N SER A 302 -1.31 6.27 18.45
CA SER A 302 -0.62 4.98 18.33
C SER A 302 -0.35 4.42 19.74
N PRO A 303 -0.65 3.14 20.01
CA PRO A 303 -0.38 2.53 21.31
C PRO A 303 1.08 2.06 21.43
N SER A 304 1.88 2.18 20.38
CA SER A 304 3.31 1.87 20.43
C SER A 304 4.10 2.98 21.12
N PRO A 305 5.25 2.67 21.75
CA PRO A 305 6.13 3.68 22.32
C PRO A 305 6.55 4.73 21.28
N PRO A 306 6.85 5.98 21.70
CA PRO A 306 7.45 6.96 20.81
C PRO A 306 8.74 6.41 20.18
N GLY A 307 8.87 6.59 18.88
CA GLY A 307 10.05 6.18 18.12
C GLY A 307 10.26 7.08 16.92
N TYR A 308 11.51 7.16 16.46
CA TYR A 308 11.93 7.95 15.31
C TYR A 308 12.72 7.05 14.39
N PHE A 309 12.19 6.81 13.19
CA PHE A 309 12.82 5.91 12.22
C PHE A 309 12.87 6.54 10.84
N ASN A 310 13.83 6.10 10.03
CA ASN A 310 13.94 6.56 8.64
C ASN A 310 12.75 6.08 7.79
N SER A 311 12.58 6.64 6.60
CA SER A 311 11.42 6.34 5.73
C SER A 311 11.43 4.97 5.07
N SER A 312 12.54 4.21 5.12
CA SER A 312 12.54 2.81 4.63
C SER A 312 11.54 1.96 5.41
N ASN A 313 11.32 2.32 6.67
CA ASN A 313 10.33 1.71 7.54
C ASN A 313 8.88 1.90 7.04
N PHE A 314 8.58 2.75 6.05
CA PHE A 314 7.23 2.78 5.44
C PHE A 314 6.93 1.57 4.55
N VAL A 315 7.97 0.90 4.04
CA VAL A 315 7.84 -0.23 3.11
C VAL A 315 8.48 -1.51 3.62
N LEU A 316 9.30 -1.42 4.66
CA LEU A 316 10.05 -2.52 5.26
C LEU A 316 9.78 -2.60 6.77
N GLY A 317 9.94 -3.81 7.31
CA GLY A 317 9.92 -4.07 8.74
C GLY A 317 10.87 -5.20 9.12
N HIS A 318 11.08 -5.37 10.42
CA HIS A 318 12.06 -6.29 10.98
C HIS A 318 11.51 -7.08 12.16
N THR A 319 12.30 -8.02 12.67
CA THR A 319 11.88 -8.94 13.76
C THR A 319 12.76 -8.87 15.01
N PHE A 320 13.81 -8.04 15.03
CA PHE A 320 14.74 -7.96 16.15
C PHE A 320 14.11 -7.39 17.43
N GLU A 321 13.39 -6.27 17.31
CA GLU A 321 12.91 -5.50 18.45
C GLU A 321 11.40 -5.74 18.68
N GLY A 322 10.97 -5.53 19.92
CA GLY A 322 9.59 -5.81 20.37
C GLY A 322 9.37 -7.19 21.00
N THR A 323 8.87 -7.23 22.23
CA THR A 323 8.71 -8.47 23.03
C THR A 323 7.47 -9.30 22.71
N GLY A 324 6.64 -8.85 21.78
CA GLY A 324 5.30 -9.41 21.57
C GLY A 324 5.22 -10.47 20.47
N GLY A 325 6.28 -10.74 19.73
CA GLY A 325 6.23 -11.71 18.62
C GLY A 325 5.38 -11.24 17.42
N PRO A 326 5.06 -12.17 16.48
CA PRO A 326 4.37 -11.86 15.23
C PRO A 326 3.02 -11.16 15.42
N GLY A 327 2.81 -10.07 14.68
CA GLY A 327 1.56 -9.33 14.69
C GLY A 327 1.26 -8.59 16.01
N SER A 328 2.24 -8.52 16.92
CA SER A 328 2.04 -7.89 18.22
C SER A 328 1.67 -6.42 18.12
N GLN A 329 0.79 -6.01 19.02
CA GLN A 329 0.29 -4.65 19.07
C GLN A 329 1.04 -3.89 20.18
N GLY A 330 1.66 -2.76 19.82
CA GLY A 330 2.20 -1.82 20.80
C GLY A 330 3.60 -2.11 21.33
N THR A 331 4.38 -2.94 20.64
CA THR A 331 5.78 -3.21 20.97
C THR A 331 6.71 -2.23 20.27
N GLU A 332 6.50 -2.02 18.97
CA GLU A 332 7.25 -1.09 18.13
C GLU A 332 6.41 -0.66 16.91
N ILE A 333 6.81 0.41 16.20
CA ILE A 333 6.04 0.94 15.05
C ILE A 333 6.55 0.50 13.69
N ASN A 334 7.84 0.18 13.57
CA ASN A 334 8.52 -0.31 12.38
C ASN A 334 8.51 -1.85 12.25
N GLY A 335 7.98 -2.56 13.25
CA GLY A 335 7.73 -4.01 13.19
C GLY A 335 6.45 -4.39 12.44
N PHE A 336 6.16 -5.69 12.47
CA PHE A 336 4.94 -6.27 11.89
C PHE A 336 3.80 -6.28 12.90
N SER A 337 2.60 -5.90 12.47
CA SER A 337 1.41 -5.80 13.33
C SER A 337 0.14 -6.14 12.55
N SER A 338 -0.91 -6.60 13.23
CA SER A 338 -2.18 -6.90 12.57
C SER A 338 -3.38 -6.57 13.46
N GLN A 339 -4.51 -6.27 12.81
CA GLN A 339 -5.82 -6.16 13.47
C GLN A 339 -6.46 -7.53 13.67
N HIS A 340 -5.86 -8.59 13.12
CA HIS A 340 -6.29 -9.95 13.39
C HIS A 340 -5.92 -10.36 14.83
N PRO A 341 -6.81 -11.05 15.55
CA PRO A 341 -6.49 -11.50 16.90
C PRO A 341 -5.33 -12.50 16.91
N GLN A 342 -4.39 -12.32 17.85
CA GLN A 342 -3.37 -13.31 18.23
C GLN A 342 -2.33 -13.64 17.15
N GLY A 343 -2.13 -12.79 16.15
CA GLY A 343 -1.07 -13.01 15.16
C GLY A 343 -1.23 -12.16 13.91
N ALA A 344 -0.41 -12.47 12.91
CA ALA A 344 -0.40 -11.81 11.61
C ALA A 344 -0.18 -12.82 10.48
N ASN A 345 -0.68 -12.52 9.29
CA ASN A 345 -0.37 -13.31 8.10
C ASN A 345 0.99 -12.88 7.53
N PHE A 346 1.79 -13.86 7.12
CA PHE A 346 3.04 -13.67 6.43
C PHE A 346 3.10 -14.51 5.16
N LEU A 347 3.73 -13.94 4.14
CA LEU A 347 4.11 -14.58 2.90
C LEU A 347 5.55 -15.08 3.01
N PHE A 348 5.79 -16.32 2.61
CA PHE A 348 7.10 -16.94 2.53
C PHE A 348 7.67 -16.89 1.12
N ALA A 349 8.98 -17.14 1.00
CA ALA A 349 9.72 -17.02 -0.25
C ALA A 349 9.37 -18.04 -1.33
N ASP A 350 8.66 -19.12 -1.00
CA ASP A 350 8.06 -20.08 -1.93
C ASP A 350 6.63 -19.69 -2.38
N GLY A 351 6.07 -18.59 -1.86
CA GLY A 351 4.71 -18.13 -2.15
C GLY A 351 3.61 -18.70 -1.25
N HIS A 352 3.95 -19.52 -0.25
CA HIS A 352 2.97 -19.92 0.75
C HIS A 352 2.67 -18.81 1.76
N VAL A 353 1.47 -18.83 2.34
CA VAL A 353 1.05 -17.83 3.33
C VAL A 353 0.68 -18.59 4.60
N GLN A 354 1.22 -18.14 5.73
CA GLN A 354 0.97 -18.73 7.03
C GLN A 354 0.63 -17.63 8.03
N PHE A 355 -0.22 -17.98 8.99
CA PHE A 355 -0.53 -17.10 10.08
C PHE A 355 0.36 -17.45 11.26
N LEU A 356 1.22 -16.51 11.63
CA LEU A 356 2.15 -16.68 12.73
C LEU A 356 1.52 -16.10 13.99
N GLN A 357 1.52 -16.90 15.06
CA GLN A 357 0.91 -16.52 16.32
C GLN A 357 1.81 -15.58 17.11
N THR A 358 1.21 -14.64 17.82
CA THR A 358 1.91 -13.74 18.76
C THR A 358 2.69 -14.49 19.84
N SER A 359 2.25 -15.70 20.21
CA SER A 359 2.94 -16.58 21.18
C SER A 359 4.12 -17.37 20.61
N MET A 360 4.44 -17.22 19.32
CA MET A 360 5.59 -17.88 18.69
C MET A 360 6.89 -17.54 19.43
N ASN A 361 7.81 -18.51 19.51
CA ASN A 361 9.13 -18.27 20.05
C ASN A 361 9.84 -17.15 19.25
N HIS A 362 10.26 -16.09 19.94
CA HIS A 362 10.86 -14.93 19.27
C HIS A 362 12.18 -15.26 18.55
N GLN A 363 12.97 -16.21 19.05
CA GLN A 363 14.18 -16.64 18.33
C GLN A 363 13.84 -17.31 17.00
N VAL A 364 12.82 -18.17 16.98
CA VAL A 364 12.31 -18.76 15.74
C VAL A 364 11.84 -17.67 14.78
N TYR A 365 11.09 -16.68 15.28
CA TYR A 365 10.62 -15.56 14.46
C TYR A 365 11.76 -14.72 13.87
N LYS A 366 12.88 -14.57 14.60
CA LYS A 366 14.09 -13.93 14.08
C LYS A 366 14.79 -14.77 13.03
N SER A 367 14.95 -16.06 13.27
CA SER A 367 15.60 -16.97 12.32
C SER A 367 14.89 -16.99 10.96
N ILE A 368 13.57 -17.11 10.95
CA ILE A 368 12.79 -17.17 9.69
C ILE A 368 12.73 -15.83 8.94
N SER A 369 13.19 -14.71 9.52
CA SER A 369 13.28 -13.42 8.80
C SER A 369 14.62 -13.26 8.05
N SER A 370 15.61 -14.10 8.34
CA SER A 370 16.87 -14.17 7.60
C SER A 370 16.74 -15.04 6.35
N ARG A 371 17.49 -14.71 5.29
CA ARG A 371 17.59 -15.53 4.08
C ARG A 371 18.72 -16.56 4.13
N ALA A 372 19.74 -16.31 4.95
CA ALA A 372 21.01 -17.05 4.95
C ALA A 372 21.72 -17.07 6.32
N GLY A 373 20.97 -17.09 7.43
CA GLY A 373 21.51 -17.17 8.78
C GLY A 373 21.92 -18.59 9.19
N GLY A 374 21.49 -19.62 8.47
CA GLY A 374 21.84 -21.02 8.73
C GLY A 374 21.19 -21.60 9.99
N GLU A 375 20.16 -20.95 10.53
CA GLU A 375 19.48 -21.41 11.72
C GLU A 375 18.59 -22.63 11.44
N VAL A 376 18.70 -23.66 12.28
CA VAL A 376 17.80 -24.82 12.21
C VAL A 376 16.52 -24.48 12.94
N VAL A 377 15.48 -24.15 12.19
CA VAL A 377 14.16 -23.85 12.75
C VAL A 377 13.35 -25.17 12.75
N GLY A 378 13.02 -25.68 13.94
CA GLY A 378 12.20 -26.91 14.05
C GLY A 378 10.80 -26.66 13.49
N GLY A 379 10.33 -27.51 12.57
CA GLY A 379 9.21 -27.25 11.64
C GLY A 379 7.79 -27.02 12.21
N ASP A 380 7.66 -26.70 13.50
CA ASP A 380 6.38 -26.34 14.13
C ASP A 380 6.32 -24.81 14.33
N PHE A 381 5.68 -24.12 13.38
CA PHE A 381 5.41 -22.67 13.41
C PHE A 381 3.91 -22.37 13.39
#